data_AF-A0A955TI41-F1
#
_entry.id   AF-A0A955TI41-F1
#
_cell.length_a   1.000
_cell.length_b   1.000
_cell.length_c   1.000
_cell.angle_alpha   90.00
_cell.angle_beta   90.00
_cell.angle_gamma   90.00
#
_symmetry.space_group_name_H-M   'P 1'
#
loop_
_entity.id
_entity.type
_entity.pdbx_description
1 polymer ?
#
loop_
_entity_poly.entity_id
_entity_poly.type
_entity_poly.pdbx_seq_one_letter_code
_entity_poly.pdbx_strand_id
1 'polypeptide(L)'
;SGTVAGALPLVSILDDGEAGYSASGGWTTYTGVGTQGDFAYKVVGSGTNTATWTLSGLLPGQYQVAVTWQAYTNRPLDARYTILDGATALGTVTVDQRQDPVGLVENGVLWQDVGVYHLTGDTLVVRLSDLAGPVGSYVIADAVRVERVGEM
;
A
#
# COMPACT_ATOMS: atom_id res chain seq x y z
N SER A 1 -21.92 31.69 -17.78
CA SER A 1 -21.11 30.81 -18.65
C SER A 1 -19.67 30.92 -18.21
N GLY A 2 -18.96 29.93 -17.68
CA GLY A 2 -19.21 28.53 -17.38
C GLY A 2 -17.90 28.09 -16.76
N THR A 3 -17.88 27.83 -15.45
CA THR A 3 -16.66 27.42 -14.75
C THR A 3 -16.36 26.00 -15.19
N VAL A 4 -15.31 25.80 -15.98
CA VAL A 4 -14.78 24.46 -16.22
C VAL A 4 -14.09 24.06 -14.92
N ALA A 5 -14.79 23.33 -14.06
CA ALA A 5 -14.17 22.61 -12.95
C ALA A 5 -13.27 21.54 -13.56
N GLY A 6 -11.96 21.69 -13.41
CA GLY A 6 -10.99 20.75 -13.96
C GLY A 6 -9.73 20.72 -13.12
N ALA A 7 -9.77 19.98 -12.01
CA ALA A 7 -8.57 19.48 -11.33
C ALA A 7 -8.91 18.20 -10.55
N LEU A 8 -8.80 17.05 -11.23
CA LEU A 8 -8.77 15.69 -10.68
C LEU A 8 -7.92 14.84 -11.67
N PRO A 9 -7.11 13.85 -11.26
CA PRO A 9 -6.72 13.40 -9.91
C PRO A 9 -5.25 13.74 -9.56
N LEU A 10 -4.93 13.88 -8.27
CA LEU A 10 -3.54 13.81 -7.80
C LEU A 10 -3.23 12.35 -7.48
N VAL A 11 -2.34 11.74 -8.26
CA VAL A 11 -1.83 10.38 -8.03
C VAL A 11 -0.45 10.50 -7.38
N SER A 12 -0.27 9.77 -6.27
CA SER A 12 1.01 9.58 -5.62
C SER A 12 1.32 8.09 -5.56
N ILE A 13 2.51 7.71 -6.00
CA ILE A 13 3.05 6.36 -5.85
C ILE A 13 4.20 6.48 -4.85
N LEU A 14 4.27 5.56 -3.87
CA LEU A 14 5.36 5.47 -2.93
C LEU A 14 5.88 4.04 -2.85
N ASP A 15 7.15 3.86 -3.18
CA ASP A 15 7.87 2.59 -3.22
C ASP A 15 8.63 2.30 -1.92
N ASP A 16 9.08 1.07 -1.68
CA ASP A 16 9.79 0.68 -0.47
C ASP A 16 11.25 1.18 -0.39
N GLY A 17 11.76 1.80 -1.45
CA GLY A 17 13.02 2.55 -1.42
C GLY A 17 12.88 4.05 -1.10
N GLU A 18 11.66 4.59 -1.03
CA GLU A 18 11.42 6.04 -1.08
C GLU A 18 11.22 6.71 0.28
N ALA A 19 11.42 8.03 0.30
CA ALA A 19 11.16 8.85 1.49
C ALA A 19 9.67 8.81 1.86
N GLY A 20 9.38 8.32 3.07
CA GLY A 20 8.01 8.08 3.55
C GLY A 20 7.69 6.59 3.71
N TYR A 21 8.52 5.70 3.15
CA TYR A 21 8.54 4.30 3.54
C TYR A 21 9.39 4.08 4.80
N SER A 22 8.94 3.18 5.67
CA SER A 22 9.71 2.67 6.79
C SER A 22 9.27 1.26 7.17
N ALA A 23 10.20 0.46 7.67
CA ALA A 23 9.91 -0.89 8.15
C ALA A 23 10.54 -1.16 9.51
N SER A 24 9.84 -1.93 10.35
CA SER A 24 10.28 -2.29 11.70
C SER A 24 10.60 -3.78 11.80
N GLY A 25 11.68 -4.13 12.49
CA GLY A 25 11.96 -5.51 12.90
C GLY A 25 12.22 -6.51 11.77
N GLY A 26 13.42 -6.48 11.20
CA GLY A 26 13.95 -7.59 10.37
C GLY A 26 13.28 -7.78 9.01
N TRP A 27 12.68 -6.73 8.43
CA TRP A 27 12.40 -6.70 7.00
C TRP A 27 13.72 -6.65 6.23
N THR A 28 13.75 -7.34 5.09
CA THR A 28 14.93 -7.43 4.22
C THR A 28 14.53 -7.05 2.80
N THR A 29 15.41 -6.36 2.08
CA THR A 29 15.20 -6.00 0.67
C THR A 29 15.64 -7.15 -0.24
N TYR A 30 14.84 -7.44 -1.27
CA TYR A 30 15.16 -8.33 -2.37
C TYR A 30 15.21 -7.51 -3.66
N THR A 31 16.30 -7.63 -4.42
CA THR A 31 16.54 -6.80 -5.62
C THR A 31 16.40 -7.60 -6.92
N GLY A 32 16.15 -6.89 -8.03
CA GLY A 32 16.07 -7.42 -9.39
C GLY A 32 14.64 -7.66 -9.91
N VAL A 33 13.61 -7.38 -9.11
CA VAL A 33 12.17 -7.55 -9.40
C VAL A 33 11.37 -6.60 -8.50
N GLY A 34 10.06 -6.46 -8.73
CA GLY A 34 9.22 -5.52 -7.98
C GLY A 34 9.20 -4.12 -8.60
N THR A 35 8.43 -3.21 -8.02
CA THR A 35 8.41 -1.81 -8.47
C THR A 35 9.78 -1.18 -8.22
N GLN A 36 10.23 -0.33 -9.15
CA GLN A 36 11.57 0.28 -9.14
C GLN A 36 12.79 -0.67 -9.05
N GLY A 37 12.56 -1.99 -9.08
CA GLY A 37 13.59 -3.01 -9.12
C GLY A 37 13.90 -3.70 -7.79
N ASP A 38 13.13 -3.44 -6.73
CA ASP A 38 13.18 -4.20 -5.48
C ASP A 38 11.81 -4.35 -4.79
N PHE A 39 11.81 -5.11 -3.69
CA PHE A 39 10.75 -5.11 -2.69
C PHE A 39 11.33 -5.50 -1.33
N ALA A 40 10.65 -5.12 -0.26
CA ALA A 40 10.92 -5.56 1.09
C ALA A 40 10.09 -6.80 1.43
N TYR A 41 10.68 -7.72 2.20
CA TYR A 41 10.00 -8.92 2.64
C TYR A 41 10.31 -9.27 4.07
N LYS A 42 9.39 -10.02 4.69
CA LYS A 42 9.55 -10.54 6.04
C LYS A 42 8.80 -11.86 6.20
N VAL A 43 9.40 -12.81 6.95
CA VAL A 43 8.69 -14.02 7.37
C VAL A 43 7.49 -13.63 8.22
N VAL A 44 6.34 -14.23 7.95
CA VAL A 44 5.13 -14.09 8.77
C VAL A 44 5.45 -14.20 10.27
N GLY A 45 4.91 -13.27 11.05
CA GLY A 45 5.14 -13.13 12.47
C GLY A 45 3.84 -12.88 13.26
N SER A 46 3.99 -12.27 14.43
CA SER A 46 2.89 -12.06 15.39
C SER A 46 2.09 -10.78 15.14
N GLY A 47 2.51 -9.92 14.22
CA GLY A 47 1.91 -8.61 13.95
C GLY A 47 2.65 -7.43 14.57
N THR A 48 3.72 -7.67 15.32
CA THR A 48 4.48 -6.62 16.00
C THR A 48 5.34 -5.78 15.07
N ASN A 49 5.60 -6.28 13.86
CA ASN A 49 6.47 -5.65 12.88
C ASN A 49 5.67 -5.24 11.66
N THR A 50 6.04 -4.11 11.06
CA THR A 50 5.27 -3.50 9.99
C THR A 50 6.15 -2.89 8.92
N ALA A 51 5.67 -2.87 7.69
CA ALA A 51 6.12 -2.00 6.60
C ALA A 51 5.07 -0.90 6.42
N THR A 52 5.48 0.36 6.32
CA THR A 52 4.60 1.52 6.41
C THR A 52 4.97 2.57 5.38
N TRP A 53 3.99 3.00 4.58
CA TRP A 53 4.08 4.12 3.64
C TRP A 53 3.28 5.29 4.20
N THR A 54 3.92 6.44 4.38
CA THR A 54 3.32 7.65 4.93
C THR A 54 3.35 8.76 3.88
N LEU A 55 2.18 9.21 3.48
CA LEU A 55 1.99 10.33 2.55
C LEU A 55 1.42 11.51 3.32
N SER A 56 2.14 12.62 3.38
CA SER A 56 1.74 13.85 4.10
C SER A 56 1.50 15.02 3.13
N GLY A 57 0.87 16.08 3.62
CA GLY A 57 0.54 17.27 2.82
C GLY A 57 -0.64 17.04 1.86
N LEU A 58 -1.46 16.03 2.14
CA LEU A 58 -2.68 15.74 1.39
C LEU A 58 -3.80 16.71 1.79
N LEU A 59 -4.72 16.95 0.86
CA LEU A 59 -5.97 17.66 1.18
C LEU A 59 -6.99 16.65 1.75
N PRO A 60 -7.83 17.04 2.72
CA PRO A 60 -8.98 16.22 3.10
C PRO A 60 -9.85 15.86 1.88
N GLY A 61 -10.40 14.65 1.88
CA GLY A 61 -11.19 14.13 0.76
C GLY A 61 -11.20 12.61 0.66
N GLN A 62 -11.68 12.10 -0.47
CA GLN A 62 -11.77 10.67 -0.74
C GLN A 62 -10.55 10.19 -1.54
N TYR A 63 -9.91 9.13 -1.06
CA TYR A 63 -8.71 8.56 -1.65
C TYR A 63 -8.91 7.09 -1.99
N GLN A 64 -8.72 6.75 -3.26
CA GLN A 64 -8.56 5.36 -3.68
C GLN A 64 -7.14 4.92 -3.37
N VAL A 65 -7.02 3.80 -2.64
CA VAL A 65 -5.73 3.22 -2.26
C VAL A 65 -5.57 1.88 -2.97
N ALA A 66 -4.42 1.70 -3.61
CA ALA A 66 -4.02 0.45 -4.21
C ALA A 66 -2.61 0.07 -3.76
N VAL A 67 -2.31 -1.22 -3.81
CA VAL A 67 -1.01 -1.79 -3.43
C VAL A 67 -0.53 -2.76 -4.50
N THR A 68 0.76 -2.97 -4.58
CA THR A 68 1.36 -3.98 -5.47
C THR A 68 2.30 -4.89 -4.69
N TRP A 69 2.61 -6.04 -5.27
CA TRP A 69 3.56 -7.00 -4.74
C TRP A 69 3.99 -7.96 -5.85
N GLN A 70 5.16 -8.58 -5.67
CA GLN A 70 5.57 -9.71 -6.50
C GLN A 70 4.94 -11.02 -5.99
N ALA A 71 4.00 -11.56 -6.77
CA ALA A 71 3.33 -12.81 -6.43
C ALA A 71 4.27 -14.02 -6.47
N TYR A 72 4.09 -14.93 -5.50
CA TYR A 72 4.77 -16.22 -5.50
C TYR A 72 4.10 -17.24 -4.58
N THR A 73 4.35 -18.53 -4.81
CA THR A 73 3.67 -19.61 -4.06
C THR A 73 3.97 -19.64 -2.56
N ASN A 74 5.08 -19.05 -2.11
CA ASN A 74 5.49 -18.99 -0.70
C ASN A 74 5.08 -17.69 0.01
N ARG A 75 4.12 -16.93 -0.55
CA ARG A 75 3.55 -15.73 0.05
C ARG A 75 2.30 -16.07 0.91
N PRO A 76 1.90 -15.18 1.83
CA PRO A 76 0.69 -15.39 2.63
C PRO A 76 -0.60 -15.29 1.80
N LEU A 77 -1.65 -15.92 2.31
CA LEU A 77 -3.01 -15.87 1.77
C LEU A 77 -3.81 -14.65 2.25
N ASP A 78 -3.34 -13.99 3.31
CA ASP A 78 -4.07 -12.96 4.05
C ASP A 78 -3.14 -11.83 4.55
N ALA A 79 -2.23 -11.36 3.69
CA ALA A 79 -1.39 -10.19 3.97
C ALA A 79 -2.27 -8.99 4.36
N ARG A 80 -2.06 -8.42 5.55
CA ARG A 80 -2.98 -7.47 6.17
C ARG A 80 -2.50 -6.02 6.03
N TYR A 81 -3.24 -5.24 5.26
CA TYR A 81 -3.05 -3.80 5.09
C TYR A 81 -4.08 -3.04 5.93
N THR A 82 -3.62 -2.12 6.77
CA THR A 82 -4.45 -1.15 7.48
C THR A 82 -4.24 0.22 6.87
N ILE A 83 -5.33 0.91 6.52
CA ILE A 83 -5.29 2.29 6.02
C ILE A 83 -5.65 3.22 7.19
N LEU A 84 -4.86 4.28 7.39
CA LEU A 84 -5.03 5.22 8.49
C LEU A 84 -5.05 6.68 8.01
N ASP A 85 -5.84 7.50 8.73
CA ASP A 85 -5.77 8.95 8.76
C ASP A 85 -4.89 9.36 9.95
N GLY A 86 -3.63 9.68 9.69
CA GLY A 86 -2.58 9.80 10.71
C GLY A 86 -2.46 8.50 11.53
N ALA A 87 -2.91 8.54 12.78
CA ALA A 87 -2.91 7.38 13.68
C ALA A 87 -4.25 6.63 13.74
N THR A 88 -5.31 7.17 13.12
CA THR A 88 -6.68 6.63 13.21
C THR A 88 -6.92 5.64 12.09
N ALA A 89 -7.21 4.37 12.42
CA ALA A 89 -7.52 3.37 11.40
C ALA A 89 -8.87 3.66 10.72
N LEU A 90 -8.87 3.68 9.38
CA LEU A 90 -10.05 3.84 8.54
C LEU A 90 -10.60 2.48 8.07
N GLY A 91 -9.72 1.49 7.92
CA GLY A 91 -10.11 0.14 7.56
C GLY A 91 -8.93 -0.81 7.47
N THR A 92 -9.23 -2.10 7.29
CA THR A 92 -8.22 -3.14 7.09
C THR A 92 -8.71 -4.11 6.02
N VAL A 93 -7.80 -4.48 5.12
CA VAL A 93 -8.02 -5.41 4.03
C VAL A 93 -6.94 -6.48 4.08
N THR A 94 -7.31 -7.71 3.77
CA THR A 94 -6.38 -8.82 3.59
C THR A 94 -6.33 -9.21 2.13
N VAL A 95 -5.14 -9.46 1.60
CA VAL A 95 -4.93 -9.88 0.21
C VAL A 95 -4.14 -11.19 0.14
N ASP A 96 -4.41 -12.00 -0.87
CA ASP A 96 -3.62 -13.20 -1.17
C ASP A 96 -2.43 -12.82 -2.04
N GLN A 97 -1.24 -12.77 -1.43
CA GLN A 97 -0.01 -12.40 -2.15
C GLN A 97 0.56 -13.54 -2.99
N ARG A 98 -0.10 -14.70 -3.06
CA ARG A 98 0.27 -15.77 -3.99
C ARG A 98 -0.24 -15.54 -5.40
N GLN A 99 -1.29 -14.73 -5.52
CA GLN A 99 -1.84 -14.32 -6.80
C GLN A 99 -1.25 -12.97 -7.20
N ASP A 100 -1.15 -12.72 -8.50
CA ASP A 100 -0.84 -11.39 -8.99
C ASP A 100 -1.91 -10.40 -8.51
N PRO A 101 -1.54 -9.14 -8.25
CA PRO A 101 -2.52 -8.07 -8.04
C PRO A 101 -3.57 -8.08 -9.17
N VAL A 102 -4.81 -7.73 -8.87
CA VAL A 102 -5.85 -7.56 -9.91
C VAL A 102 -6.36 -6.13 -9.92
N GLY A 103 -6.37 -5.50 -11.09
CA GLY A 103 -6.84 -4.13 -11.23
C GLY A 103 -6.16 -3.35 -12.35
N LEU A 104 -5.82 -2.10 -12.05
CA LEU A 104 -5.27 -1.16 -13.03
C LEU A 104 -3.79 -1.45 -13.30
N VAL A 105 -3.38 -1.23 -14.54
CA VAL A 105 -1.97 -1.21 -14.93
C VAL A 105 -1.54 0.24 -15.12
N GLU A 106 -0.52 0.67 -14.40
CA GLU A 106 0.06 2.01 -14.52
C GLU A 106 1.59 1.89 -14.50
N ASN A 107 2.25 2.53 -15.47
CA ASN A 107 3.71 2.46 -15.64
C ASN A 107 4.27 1.02 -15.71
N GLY A 108 3.48 0.07 -16.24
CA GLY A 108 3.86 -1.34 -16.33
C GLY A 108 3.71 -2.14 -15.04
N VAL A 109 3.22 -1.52 -13.96
CA VAL A 109 2.93 -2.15 -12.67
C VAL A 109 1.43 -2.44 -12.57
N LEU A 110 1.08 -3.66 -12.14
CA LEU A 110 -0.30 -4.08 -11.91
C LEU A 110 -0.65 -3.84 -10.44
N TRP A 111 -1.74 -3.14 -10.18
CA TRP A 111 -2.13 -2.70 -8.84
C TRP A 111 -3.42 -3.36 -8.38
N GLN A 112 -3.45 -3.75 -7.10
CA GLN A 112 -4.63 -4.24 -6.40
C GLN A 112 -5.31 -3.09 -5.66
N ASP A 113 -6.57 -2.81 -6.00
CA ASP A 113 -7.38 -1.90 -5.19
C ASP A 113 -7.67 -2.49 -3.81
N VAL A 114 -7.46 -1.69 -2.76
CA VAL A 114 -7.79 -2.03 -1.37
C VAL A 114 -8.88 -1.12 -0.80
N GLY A 115 -9.50 -0.27 -1.62
CA GLY A 115 -10.69 0.51 -1.28
C GLY A 115 -10.52 2.02 -1.39
N VAL A 116 -11.64 2.71 -1.16
CA VAL A 116 -11.73 4.18 -1.09
C VAL A 116 -11.95 4.59 0.36
N TYR A 117 -11.15 5.54 0.83
CA TYR A 117 -11.13 5.97 2.22
C TYR A 117 -11.30 7.49 2.34
N HIS A 118 -11.97 7.92 3.41
CA HIS A 118 -12.20 9.33 3.69
C HIS A 118 -11.10 9.85 4.62
N LEU A 119 -10.28 10.76 4.11
CA LEU A 119 -9.22 11.42 4.85
C LEU A 119 -9.74 12.76 5.37
N THR A 120 -9.68 12.97 6.68
CA THR A 120 -10.05 14.23 7.34
C THR A 120 -8.82 15.08 7.67
N GLY A 121 -7.67 14.44 7.90
CA GLY A 121 -6.37 15.07 8.05
C GLY A 121 -5.64 15.29 6.72
N ASP A 122 -4.32 15.44 6.84
CA ASP A 122 -3.40 15.68 5.73
C ASP A 122 -2.42 14.52 5.50
N THR A 123 -2.56 13.43 6.25
CA THR A 123 -1.60 12.33 6.28
C THR A 123 -2.31 11.00 6.13
N LEU A 124 -2.10 10.33 5.00
CA LEU A 124 -2.57 8.96 4.75
C LEU A 124 -1.43 7.98 5.02
N VAL A 125 -1.71 6.97 5.83
CA VAL A 125 -0.76 5.89 6.13
C VAL A 125 -1.30 4.56 5.63
N VAL A 126 -0.50 3.85 4.83
CA VAL A 126 -0.73 2.45 4.49
C VAL A 126 0.23 1.62 5.34
N ARG A 127 -0.30 0.69 6.14
CA ARG A 127 0.51 -0.15 7.04
C ARG A 127 0.27 -1.62 6.77
N LEU A 128 1.32 -2.32 6.35
CA LEU A 128 1.34 -3.78 6.18
C LEU A 128 1.93 -4.43 7.43
N SER A 129 1.18 -5.36 8.02
CA SER A 129 1.62 -6.14 9.20
C SER A 129 2.27 -7.46 8.81
N ASP A 130 3.24 -7.92 9.61
CA ASP A 130 3.77 -9.29 9.49
C ASP A 130 2.79 -10.37 9.99
N LEU A 131 1.62 -10.00 10.53
CA LEU A 131 0.57 -10.95 10.93
C LEU A 131 -0.24 -11.41 9.71
N ALA A 132 0.14 -12.57 9.19
CA ALA A 132 -0.57 -13.27 8.12
C ALA A 132 -0.37 -14.80 8.28
N GLY A 133 -0.74 -15.57 7.27
CA GLY A 133 -0.63 -17.01 7.24
C GLY A 133 -0.53 -17.54 5.81
N PRO A 134 0.02 -18.76 5.63
CA PRO A 134 0.49 -19.67 6.66
C PRO A 134 1.84 -19.27 7.27
N VAL A 135 2.14 -19.78 8.47
CA VAL A 135 3.45 -19.63 9.11
C VAL A 135 4.56 -20.16 8.19
N GLY A 136 5.68 -19.43 8.12
CA GLY A 136 6.80 -19.74 7.24
C GLY A 136 6.68 -19.17 5.82
N SER A 137 5.55 -18.52 5.49
CA SER A 137 5.45 -17.68 4.29
C SER A 137 6.11 -16.31 4.49
N TYR A 138 6.29 -15.58 3.39
CA TYR A 138 6.92 -14.27 3.37
C TYR A 138 5.92 -13.20 2.94
N VAL A 139 5.66 -12.22 3.80
CA VAL A 139 4.88 -11.02 3.47
C VAL A 139 5.75 -10.08 2.65
N ILE A 140 5.19 -9.49 1.58
CA ILE A 140 5.89 -8.62 0.63
C ILE A 140 5.35 -7.19 0.71
N ALA A 141 6.27 -6.24 0.88
CA ALA A 141 6.04 -4.81 0.85
C ALA A 141 6.80 -4.25 -0.36
N ASP A 142 6.08 -3.76 -1.36
CA ASP A 142 6.64 -3.24 -2.61
C ASP A 142 6.24 -1.75 -2.69
N ALA A 143 5.16 -1.41 -3.40
CA ALA A 143 4.69 -0.04 -3.50
C ALA A 143 3.20 0.15 -3.15
N VAL A 144 2.83 1.40 -2.86
CA VAL A 144 1.45 1.87 -2.70
C VAL A 144 1.13 2.97 -3.70
N ARG A 145 -0.11 3.02 -4.16
CA ARG A 145 -0.67 4.05 -5.03
C ARG A 145 -1.86 4.69 -4.35
N VAL A 146 -1.87 6.00 -4.28
CA VAL A 146 -2.92 6.81 -3.65
C VAL A 146 -3.42 7.83 -4.66
N GLU A 147 -4.71 7.80 -4.94
CA GLU A 147 -5.37 8.72 -5.87
C GLU A 147 -6.50 9.47 -5.18
N ARG A 148 -6.48 10.79 -5.24
CA ARG A 148 -7.62 11.60 -4.78
C ARG A 148 -8.74 11.53 -5.81
N VAL A 149 -9.86 10.92 -5.42
CA VAL A 149 -11.02 10.68 -6.31
C VAL A 149 -12.21 11.58 -6.01
N GLY A 150 -12.20 12.32 -4.90
CA GLY A 150 -13.29 13.22 -4.55
C GLY A 150 -12.98 14.14 -3.38
N GLU A 151 -13.86 15.12 -3.19
CA GLU A 151 -13.93 15.92 -1.96
C GLU A 151 -14.69 15.15 -0.86
N MET A 152 -14.71 15.71 0.36
CA MET A 152 -15.51 15.18 1.46
C MET A 152 -17.01 15.37 1.24
#